data_AF-A0AAU7TRQ5-F1
#
_entry.id   AF-A0AAU7TRQ5-F1
#
_cell.length_a   1.000
_cell.length_b   1.000
_cell.length_c   1.000
_cell.angle_alpha   90.00
_cell.angle_beta   90.00
_cell.angle_gamma   90.00
#
_symmetry.space_group_name_H-M   'P 1'
#
loop_
_entity.id
_entity.type
_entity.pdbx_description
1 polymer ?
#
loop_
_entity_poly.entity_id
_entity_poly.type
_entity_poly.pdbx_seq_one_letter_code
_entity_poly.pdbx_strand_id
1 'polypeptide(L)'
;MKLVIAVLGLMTCFVAHANLEGAADNLSRCVTTYAESQVKTTKSASSISDEAFDKCGAELSEYHDSIGPDKAQWSGLSAQQKEAISKIRDQTTLKVRESLSSQIVTFITESRKRS
;
A
#
# COMPACT_ATOMS: atom_id res chain seq x y z
N MET A 1 35.44 -34.75 21.71
CA MET A 1 34.99 -33.45 21.15
C MET A 1 33.48 -33.51 20.99
N LYS A 2 32.75 -32.59 21.62
CA LYS A 2 31.27 -32.57 21.63
C LYS A 2 30.77 -31.81 20.40
N LEU A 3 30.02 -32.50 19.55
CA LEU A 3 29.21 -31.93 18.48
C LEU A 3 28.09 -31.10 19.10
N VAL A 4 28.09 -29.79 18.87
CA VAL A 4 26.94 -28.92 19.14
C VAL A 4 26.45 -28.43 17.79
N ILE A 5 25.55 -29.22 17.20
CA ILE A 5 24.74 -28.79 16.06
C ILE A 5 23.73 -27.82 16.66
N ALA A 6 23.99 -26.53 16.50
CA ALA A 6 23.03 -25.48 16.76
C ALA A 6 21.91 -25.61 15.72
N VAL A 7 20.88 -26.40 16.06
CA VAL A 7 19.57 -26.36 15.41
C VAL A 7 18.96 -25.01 15.79
N LEU A 8 19.36 -23.96 15.07
CA LEU A 8 18.59 -22.71 15.03
C LEU A 8 17.26 -23.09 14.40
N GLY A 9 16.23 -23.10 15.24
CA GLY A 9 14.89 -23.52 14.90
C GLY A 9 14.38 -22.85 13.64
N LEU A 10 14.23 -23.66 12.60
CA LEU A 10 13.22 -23.49 11.57
C LEU A 10 11.84 -23.55 12.25
N MET A 11 11.47 -22.48 12.94
CA MET A 11 10.07 -22.12 13.18
C MET A 11 9.53 -21.62 11.84
N THR A 12 9.27 -22.56 10.93
CA THR A 12 8.33 -22.35 9.82
C THR A 12 6.94 -22.29 10.44
N CYS A 13 6.63 -21.18 11.12
CA CYS A 13 5.27 -20.86 11.47
C CYS A 13 4.52 -20.64 10.16
N PHE A 14 3.41 -21.33 9.99
CA PHE A 14 2.41 -21.05 8.96
C PHE A 14 1.96 -19.59 9.13
N VAL A 15 2.63 -18.68 8.41
CA VAL A 15 2.31 -17.26 8.45
C VAL A 15 1.05 -17.07 7.62
N ALA A 16 -0.04 -16.64 8.25
CA ALA A 16 -1.14 -16.03 7.54
C ALA A 16 -0.56 -14.77 6.87
N HIS A 17 -0.18 -14.87 5.59
CA HIS A 17 0.46 -13.76 4.91
C HIS A 17 -0.50 -12.57 4.94
N ALA A 18 -0.03 -11.41 5.40
CA ALA A 18 -0.74 -10.16 5.17
C ALA A 18 -1.01 -10.06 3.65
N ASN A 19 -2.27 -9.86 3.26
CA ASN A 19 -2.68 -9.85 1.85
C ASN A 19 -2.29 -8.52 1.16
N LEU A 20 -0.99 -8.22 1.16
CA LEU A 20 -0.42 -7.00 0.61
C LEU A 20 -0.76 -6.84 -0.88
N GLU A 21 -0.69 -7.93 -1.64
CA GLU A 21 -1.01 -7.92 -3.07
C GLU A 21 -2.48 -7.57 -3.31
N GLY A 22 -3.41 -8.21 -2.59
CA GLY A 22 -4.83 -7.88 -2.69
C GLY A 22 -5.15 -6.45 -2.25
N ALA A 23 -4.51 -5.96 -1.19
CA ALA A 23 -4.67 -4.57 -0.74
C ALA A 23 -4.12 -3.57 -1.76
N ALA A 24 -2.99 -3.88 -2.41
CA ALA A 24 -2.42 -3.07 -3.47
C ALA A 24 -3.32 -3.03 -4.72
N ASP A 25 -3.88 -4.18 -5.13
CA ASP A 25 -4.84 -4.25 -6.24
C ASP A 25 -6.09 -3.43 -5.95
N ASN A 26 -6.66 -3.57 -4.76
CA ASN A 26 -7.85 -2.80 -4.34
C ASN A 26 -7.58 -1.29 -4.38
N LEU A 27 -6.45 -0.83 -3.82
CA LEU A 27 -6.05 0.57 -3.85
C LEU A 27 -5.88 1.06 -5.29
N SER A 28 -5.10 0.35 -6.10
CA SER A 28 -4.83 0.69 -7.50
C SER A 28 -6.12 0.79 -8.33
N ARG A 29 -7.01 -0.20 -8.18
CA ARG A 29 -8.32 -0.22 -8.85
C ARG A 29 -9.17 0.96 -8.41
N CYS A 30 -9.28 1.22 -7.11
CA CYS A 30 -10.07 2.34 -6.60
C CYS A 30 -9.61 3.68 -7.19
N VAL A 31 -8.31 4.00 -7.08
CA VAL A 31 -7.79 5.30 -7.52
C VAL A 31 -7.88 5.47 -9.04
N THR A 32 -7.67 4.39 -9.80
CA THR A 32 -7.74 4.41 -11.27
C THR A 32 -9.18 4.56 -11.74
N THR A 33 -10.13 3.81 -11.16
CA THR A 33 -11.56 3.94 -11.49
C THR A 33 -12.10 5.34 -11.16
N TYR A 34 -11.67 5.94 -10.04
CA TYR A 34 -12.01 7.33 -9.75
C TYR A 34 -11.45 8.26 -10.82
N ALA A 35 -10.15 8.16 -11.14
CA ALA A 35 -9.52 8.99 -12.16
C ALA A 35 -10.22 8.88 -13.52
N GLU A 36 -10.50 7.66 -13.98
CA GLU A 36 -11.27 7.37 -15.21
C GLU A 36 -12.60 8.10 -15.25
N SER A 37 -13.36 8.06 -14.15
CA SER A 37 -14.65 8.75 -14.05
C SER A 37 -14.53 10.29 -14.19
N GLN A 38 -13.35 10.85 -13.89
CA GLN A 38 -13.09 12.29 -13.90
C GLN A 38 -12.40 12.78 -15.18
N VAL A 39 -12.03 11.88 -16.11
CA VAL A 39 -11.28 12.23 -17.35
C VAL A 39 -11.94 13.37 -18.12
N LYS A 40 -13.28 13.36 -18.25
CA LYS A 40 -14.03 14.36 -19.04
C LYS A 40 -14.36 15.66 -18.29
N THR A 41 -13.95 15.78 -17.03
CA THR A 41 -14.19 16.99 -16.23
C THR A 41 -13.17 18.08 -16.55
N THR A 42 -13.42 19.30 -16.07
CA THR A 42 -12.49 20.43 -16.17
C THR A 42 -11.45 20.48 -15.05
N LYS A 43 -11.52 19.57 -14.07
CA LYS A 43 -10.58 19.54 -12.93
C LYS A 43 -9.15 19.28 -13.41
N SER A 44 -8.17 19.86 -12.73
CA SER A 44 -6.76 19.56 -13.02
C SER A 44 -6.45 18.09 -12.73
N ALA A 45 -5.49 17.52 -13.45
CA ALA A 45 -5.07 16.14 -13.23
C ALA A 45 -4.52 15.91 -11.81
N SER A 46 -3.84 16.92 -11.23
CA SER A 46 -3.40 16.90 -9.84
C SER A 46 -4.56 16.87 -8.85
N SER A 47 -5.57 17.73 -9.05
CA SER A 47 -6.76 17.75 -8.18
C SER A 47 -7.53 16.43 -8.24
N ILE A 48 -7.64 15.81 -9.42
CA ILE A 48 -8.25 14.48 -9.57
C ILE A 48 -7.44 13.43 -8.81
N SER A 49 -6.12 13.49 -8.89
CA SER A 49 -5.23 12.58 -8.15
C SER A 49 -5.42 12.72 -6.64
N ASP A 50 -5.42 13.94 -6.11
CA ASP A 50 -5.62 14.18 -4.68
C ASP A 50 -6.98 13.66 -4.20
N GLU A 51 -8.05 14.02 -4.93
CA GLU A 51 -9.40 13.55 -4.62
C GLU A 51 -9.54 12.02 -4.74
N ALA A 52 -8.80 11.37 -5.65
CA ALA A 52 -8.81 9.91 -5.76
C ALA A 52 -8.34 9.26 -4.46
N PHE A 53 -7.26 9.77 -3.85
CA PHE A 53 -6.76 9.25 -2.58
C PHE A 53 -7.67 9.59 -1.40
N ASP A 54 -8.35 10.74 -1.43
CA ASP A 54 -9.35 11.06 -0.41
C ASP A 54 -10.56 10.12 -0.49
N LYS A 55 -10.98 9.74 -1.70
CA LYS A 55 -12.08 8.78 -1.92
C LYS A 55 -11.69 7.34 -1.60
N CYS A 56 -10.44 6.98 -1.87
CA CYS A 56 -9.89 5.64 -1.65
C CYS A 56 -9.14 5.52 -0.31
N GLY A 57 -9.50 6.35 0.68
CA GLY A 57 -8.80 6.40 1.97
C GLY A 57 -8.89 5.09 2.75
N ALA A 58 -9.95 4.30 2.57
CA ALA A 58 -10.11 3.00 3.20
C ALA A 58 -9.11 1.98 2.62
N GLU A 59 -9.01 1.90 1.29
CA GLU A 59 -8.08 1.03 0.58
C GLU A 59 -6.62 1.44 0.85
N LEU A 60 -6.35 2.75 0.97
CA LEU A 60 -5.03 3.26 1.33
C LEU A 60 -4.64 2.85 2.76
N SER A 61 -5.59 2.90 3.70
CA SER A 61 -5.39 2.43 5.08
C SER A 61 -5.19 0.92 5.14
N GLU A 62 -5.95 0.15 4.34
CA GLU A 62 -5.80 -1.31 4.26
C GLU A 62 -4.44 -1.68 3.68
N TYR A 63 -4.01 -1.01 2.60
CA TYR A 63 -2.67 -1.16 2.04
C TYR A 63 -1.60 -0.87 3.10
N HIS A 64 -1.71 0.27 3.80
CA HIS A 64 -0.81 0.63 4.88
C HIS A 64 -0.69 -0.49 5.94
N ASP A 65 -1.81 -1.01 6.42
CA ASP A 65 -1.84 -2.01 7.48
C ASP A 65 -1.39 -3.41 7.01
N SER A 66 -1.48 -3.68 5.71
CA SER A 66 -1.02 -4.93 5.10
C SER A 66 0.51 -5.02 4.93
N ILE A 67 1.23 -3.90 5.09
CA ILE A 67 2.69 -3.89 4.98
C ILE A 67 3.30 -4.52 6.25
N GLY A 68 3.96 -5.65 6.04
CA GLY A 68 4.69 -6.38 7.08
C GLY A 68 3.82 -7.40 7.83
N PRO A 69 3.88 -7.45 9.17
CA PRO A 69 3.23 -8.49 9.96
C PRO A 69 1.69 -8.39 9.90
N ASP A 70 1.03 -9.56 9.94
CA ASP A 70 -0.41 -9.65 10.08
C ASP A 70 -0.90 -9.18 11.48
N LYS A 71 -2.22 -9.11 11.68
CA LYS A 71 -2.82 -8.65 12.96
C LYS A 71 -2.41 -9.51 14.16
N ALA A 72 -2.30 -10.83 13.99
CA ALA A 72 -1.90 -11.74 15.06
C ALA A 72 -0.42 -11.53 15.42
N GLN A 73 0.45 -11.45 14.41
CA GLN A 73 1.87 -11.15 14.57
C GLN A 73 2.08 -9.77 15.20
N TRP A 74 1.34 -8.75 14.76
CA TRP A 74 1.41 -7.40 15.30
C TRP A 74 1.17 -7.35 16.80
N SER A 75 0.21 -8.14 17.31
CA SER A 75 -0.13 -8.14 18.74
C SER A 75 1.05 -8.52 19.64
N GLY A 76 1.89 -9.45 19.18
CA GLY A 76 3.05 -9.97 19.92
C GLY A 76 4.31 -9.10 19.86
N LEU A 77 4.29 -8.00 19.09
CA LEU A 77 5.45 -7.13 18.94
C LEU A 77 5.59 -6.14 20.12
N SER A 78 6.85 -5.84 20.45
CA SER A 78 7.19 -4.78 21.40
C SER A 78 6.82 -3.40 20.87
N ALA A 79 6.74 -2.40 21.75
CA ALA A 79 6.45 -1.02 21.35
C ALA A 79 7.48 -0.48 20.35
N GLN A 80 8.77 -0.77 20.56
CA GLN A 80 9.85 -0.34 19.66
C GLN A 80 9.74 -0.99 18.28
N GLN A 81 9.37 -2.27 18.21
CA GLN A 81 9.14 -2.97 16.93
C GLN A 81 7.93 -2.38 16.19
N LYS A 82 6.83 -2.12 16.91
CA LYS A 82 5.63 -1.48 16.33
C LYS A 82 5.94 -0.10 15.78
N GLU A 83 6.73 0.70 16.51
CA GLU A 83 7.14 2.03 16.04
C GLU A 83 8.00 1.95 14.78
N ALA A 84 9.01 1.08 14.77
CA ALA A 84 9.88 0.89 13.61
C ALA A 84 9.10 0.43 12.37
N ILE A 85 8.16 -0.50 12.53
CA ILE A 85 7.33 -0.98 11.43
C ILE A 85 6.34 0.10 10.98
N SER A 86 5.72 0.85 11.89
CA SER A 86 4.83 1.96 11.52
C SER A 86 5.54 2.98 10.64
N LYS A 87 6.79 3.34 10.98
CA LYS A 87 7.63 4.20 10.13
C LYS A 87 7.84 3.64 8.73
N ILE A 88 8.05 2.32 8.61
CA ILE A 88 8.19 1.65 7.32
C ILE A 88 6.87 1.69 6.54
N ARG A 89 5.73 1.44 7.21
CA ARG A 89 4.39 1.52 6.62
C ARG A 89 4.11 2.92 6.09
N ASP A 90 4.32 3.95 6.90
CA ASP A 90 4.15 5.36 6.52
C ASP A 90 4.98 5.72 5.28
N GLN A 91 6.28 5.41 5.30
CA GLN A 91 7.19 5.72 4.20
C GLN A 91 6.84 4.97 2.91
N THR A 92 6.43 3.71 3.04
CA THR A 92 6.07 2.88 1.88
C THR A 92 4.77 3.35 1.26
N THR A 93 3.75 3.58 2.09
CA THR A 93 2.45 4.12 1.66
C THR A 93 2.61 5.50 1.01
N LEU A 94 3.47 6.36 1.55
CA LEU A 94 3.79 7.66 0.94
C LEU A 94 4.37 7.50 -0.47
N LYS A 95 5.39 6.65 -0.65
CA LYS A 95 6.01 6.41 -1.97
C LYS A 95 5.03 5.81 -2.98
N VAL A 96 4.15 4.92 -2.52
CA VAL A 96 3.10 4.33 -3.37
C VAL A 96 2.11 5.41 -3.78
N ARG A 97 1.68 6.28 -2.86
CA ARG A 97 0.82 7.43 -3.17
C ARG A 97 1.48 8.36 -4.19
N GLU A 98 2.76 8.71 -4.01
CA GLU A 98 3.50 9.55 -4.95
C GLU A 98 3.59 8.91 -6.35
N SER A 99 3.93 7.62 -6.41
CA SER A 99 4.04 6.88 -7.67
C SER A 99 2.69 6.80 -8.41
N LEU A 100 1.63 6.40 -7.71
CA LEU A 100 0.28 6.32 -8.28
C LEU A 100 -0.26 7.69 -8.65
N SER A 101 0.03 8.75 -7.88
CA SER A 101 -0.36 10.11 -8.23
C SER A 101 0.25 10.55 -9.56
N SER A 102 1.54 10.27 -9.76
CA SER A 102 2.23 10.54 -11.04
C SER A 102 1.60 9.76 -12.21
N GLN A 103 1.24 8.50 -11.98
CA GLN A 103 0.58 7.66 -12.97
C GLN A 103 -0.83 8.17 -13.32
N ILE A 104 -1.64 8.57 -12.33
CA ILE A 104 -2.96 9.18 -12.54
C ILE A 104 -2.85 10.48 -13.33
N VAL A 105 -1.91 11.35 -12.96
CA VAL A 105 -1.69 12.62 -13.68
C VAL A 105 -1.37 12.37 -15.15
N THR A 106 -0.49 11.41 -15.42
CA THR A 106 -0.13 10.99 -16.78
C THR A 106 -1.33 10.42 -17.51
N PHE A 107 -2.05 9.49 -16.89
CA PHE A 107 -3.26 8.87 -17.45
C PHE A 107 -4.32 9.91 -17.86
N ILE A 108 -4.65 10.85 -16.97
CA ILE A 108 -5.64 11.90 -17.25
C ILE A 108 -5.17 12.81 -18.38
N THR A 109 -3.91 13.23 -18.33
CA THR A 109 -3.34 14.14 -19.35
C THR A 109 -3.36 13.51 -20.73
N GLU A 110 -2.95 12.24 -20.84
CA GLU A 110 -2.93 11.53 -22.12
C GLU A 110 -4.33 11.16 -22.61
N SER A 111 -5.24 10.78 -21.72
CA SER A 111 -6.63 10.45 -22.09
C SER A 111 -7.37 11.66 -22.67
N ARG A 112 -7.15 12.85 -22.09
CA ARG A 112 -7.75 14.10 -22.59
C ARG A 112 -7.19 14.55 -23.93
N LYS A 113 -5.91 14.33 -24.20
CA LYS A 113 -5.29 14.66 -25.52
C LYS A 113 -5.83 13.80 -26.66
N ARG A 114 -6.30 12.58 -26.34
CA ARG A 114 -6.82 11.60 -27.32
C ARG A 114 -8.34 11.68 -27.52
N SER A 115 -9.04 12.48 -26.71
CA SER A 115 -10.48 12.70 -26.78
C SER A 115 -10.81 13.90 -27.66
#